data_AF-A0A3S4IBN1-F1
#
_entry.id   AF-A0A3S4IBN1-F1
#
_cell.length_a   1.000
_cell.length_b   1.000
_cell.length_c   1.000
_cell.angle_alpha   90.00
_cell.angle_beta   90.00
_cell.angle_gamma   90.00
#
_symmetry.space_group_name_H-M   'P 1'
#
loop_
_entity.id
_entity.type
_entity.pdbx_description
1 polymer ?
#
loop_
_entity_poly.entity_id
_entity_poly.type
_entity_poly.pdbx_seq_one_letter_code
_entity_poly.pdbx_strand_id
1 'polypeptide(L)' 'MAGHSKWANTRHRKAAQDAKRGKIFTKIIRELVTAAKLGGGDPDANPRLRAAVDKALSNNMTRDTLNRAIARGVGGD' A
#
# COMPACT_ATOMS: atom_id res chain seq x y z
N MET A 1 28.64 -21.94 13.99
CA MET A 1 27.22 -22.37 14.06
C MET A 1 26.36 -21.26 14.64
N ALA A 2 25.47 -20.64 13.84
CA ALA A 2 24.53 -19.61 14.29
C ALA A 2 23.24 -20.22 14.90
N GLY A 3 23.37 -21.23 15.76
CA GLY A 3 22.24 -22.04 16.24
C GLY A 3 21.26 -21.27 17.14
N HIS A 4 21.76 -20.40 18.02
CA HIS A 4 20.93 -19.71 19.02
C HIS A 4 20.46 -18.31 18.59
N SER A 5 21.09 -17.72 17.56
CA SER A 5 20.83 -16.34 17.10
C SER A 5 20.16 -16.26 15.72
N LYS A 6 19.92 -17.40 15.04
CA LYS A 6 19.22 -17.46 13.74
C LYS A 6 17.84 -16.80 13.80
N TRP A 7 17.06 -17.11 14.84
CA TRP A 7 15.74 -16.52 15.01
C TRP A 7 15.81 -15.02 15.27
N ALA A 8 16.70 -14.57 16.17
CA ALA A 8 16.88 -13.14 16.47
C ALA A 8 17.25 -12.35 15.21
N ASN A 9 18.21 -12.83 14.42
CA ASN A 9 18.62 -12.20 13.16
C ASN A 9 17.50 -12.17 12.12
N THR A 10 16.72 -13.25 12.03
CA THR A 10 15.56 -13.33 11.14
C THR A 10 14.49 -12.33 11.56
N ARG A 11 14.21 -12.22 12.86
CA ARG A 11 13.27 -11.25 13.44
C ARG A 11 13.69 -9.81 13.14
N HIS A 12 14.95 -9.45 13.39
CA HIS A 12 15.46 -8.10 13.13
C HIS A 12 15.39 -7.72 11.65
N ARG A 13 15.77 -8.66 10.77
CA ARG A 13 15.66 -8.44 9.31
C ARG A 13 14.22 -8.26 8.88
N LYS A 14 13.30 -9.12 9.35
CA LYS A 14 11.87 -9.03 9.04
C LYS A 14 11.27 -7.71 9.53
N ALA A 15 11.59 -7.28 10.75
CA ALA A 15 11.12 -6.01 11.30
C ALA A 15 11.56 -4.80 10.46
N ALA A 16 12.82 -4.79 9.99
CA ALA A 16 13.31 -3.73 9.10
C ALA A 16 12.59 -3.73 7.73
N GLN A 17 12.32 -4.92 7.18
CA GLN A 17 11.57 -5.08 5.93
C GLN A 17 10.11 -4.62 6.10
N ASP A 18 9.45 -5.00 7.19
CA ASP A 18 8.08 -4.61 7.51
C ASP A 18 7.98 -3.08 7.69
N ALA A 19 8.96 -2.45 8.37
CA ALA A 19 9.03 -1.00 8.52
C ALA A 19 9.19 -0.29 7.17
N LYS A 20 10.03 -0.82 6.27
CA LYS A 20 10.18 -0.28 4.90
C LYS A 20 8.88 -0.44 4.11
N ARG A 21 8.21 -1.60 4.19
CA ARG A 21 6.92 -1.84 3.54
C ARG A 21 5.84 -0.89 4.05
N GLY A 22 5.78 -0.66 5.36
CA GLY A 22 4.84 0.30 5.97
C GLY A 22 4.96 1.70 5.36
N LYS A 23 6.19 2.22 5.22
CA LYS A 23 6.45 3.52 4.57
C LYS A 23 5.99 3.56 3.11
N ILE A 24 6.17 2.48 2.38
CA ILE A 24 5.72 2.36 0.98
C ILE A 24 4.19 2.38 0.93
N PHE A 25 3.53 1.60 1.79
CA PHE A 25 2.08 1.53 1.86
C PHE A 25 1.45 2.89 2.18
N THR A 26 2.00 3.64 3.14
CA THR A 26 1.51 4.99 3.45
C THR A 26 1.57 5.92 2.25
N LYS A 27 2.65 5.84 1.44
CA LYS A 27 2.79 6.66 0.22
C LYS A 27 1.75 6.27 -0.83
N ILE A 28 1.57 4.97 -1.06
CA ILE A 28 0.59 4.45 -2.03
C ILE A 28 -0.84 4.81 -1.61
N ILE A 29 -1.20 4.67 -0.33
CA ILE A 29 -2.54 5.03 0.17
C ILE A 29 -2.82 6.51 -0.05
N ARG A 30 -1.85 7.40 0.25
CA ARG A 30 -2.00 8.83 -0.02
C ARG A 30 -2.20 9.11 -1.51
N GLU A 31 -1.45 8.42 -2.37
CA GLU A 31 -1.55 8.53 -3.82
C GLU A 31 -2.93 8.07 -4.33
N LEU A 32 -3.46 6.95 -3.83
CA LEU A 32 -4.81 6.45 -4.14
C LEU A 32 -5.89 7.46 -3.73
N VAL A 33 -5.85 7.95 -2.49
CA VAL A 33 -6.82 8.93 -1.97
C VAL A 33 -6.80 10.21 -2.79
N THR A 34 -5.61 10.76 -3.08
CA THR A 34 -5.48 11.98 -3.88
C THR A 34 -5.94 11.77 -5.32
N ALA A 35 -5.59 10.65 -5.95
CA ALA A 35 -6.02 10.34 -7.31
C ALA A 35 -7.54 10.21 -7.41
N ALA A 36 -8.15 9.48 -6.46
CA ALA A 36 -9.60 9.31 -6.38
C ALA A 36 -10.33 10.64 -6.10
N LYS A 37 -9.76 11.50 -5.24
CA LYS A 37 -10.31 12.84 -4.97
C LYS A 37 -10.31 13.76 -6.19
N LEU A 38 -9.28 13.66 -7.05
CA LEU A 38 -9.11 14.55 -8.19
C LEU A 38 -9.88 14.09 -9.45
N GLY A 39 -10.00 12.79 -9.66
CA GLY A 39 -10.54 12.23 -10.92
C GLY A 39 -11.67 11.22 -10.73
N GLY A 40 -12.24 11.11 -9.53
CA GLY A 40 -13.26 10.11 -9.23
C GLY A 40 -12.68 8.74 -8.89
N GLY A 41 -13.52 7.90 -8.29
CA GLY A 41 -13.15 6.60 -7.73
C GLY A 41 -13.12 5.44 -8.72
N ASP A 42 -13.39 5.70 -10.00
CA ASP A 42 -13.34 4.71 -11.06
C ASP A 42 -11.93 4.67 -11.71
N PRO A 43 -11.16 3.58 -11.54
CA PRO A 43 -9.85 3.44 -12.17
C PRO A 43 -9.90 3.43 -13.71
N ASP A 44 -11.05 3.12 -14.32
CA ASP A 44 -11.16 3.07 -15.77
C ASP A 44 -11.33 4.44 -16.42
N ALA A 45 -11.99 5.35 -15.71
CA ALA A 45 -12.12 6.75 -16.08
C ALA A 45 -10.94 7.63 -15.61
N ASN A 46 -10.07 7.12 -14.74
CA ASN A 46 -8.99 7.88 -14.10
C ASN A 46 -7.62 7.20 -14.25
N PRO A 47 -6.81 7.59 -15.25
CA PRO A 47 -5.50 6.98 -15.50
C PRO A 47 -4.52 7.10 -14.32
N ARG A 48 -4.62 8.18 -13.53
CA ARG A 48 -3.78 8.38 -12.34
C ARG A 48 -4.16 7.39 -11.24
N LEU A 49 -5.45 7.13 -11.07
CA LEU A 49 -5.94 6.13 -10.13
C LEU A 49 -5.55 4.72 -10.57
N ARG A 50 -5.67 4.40 -11.87
CA ARG A 50 -5.21 3.12 -12.43
C ARG A 50 -3.75 2.84 -12.11
N ALA A 51 -2.86 3.79 -12.38
CA ALA A 51 -1.44 3.64 -12.07
C ALA A 51 -1.16 3.45 -10.57
N ALA A 52 -1.92 4.14 -9.70
CA ALA A 52 -1.82 3.98 -8.26
C ALA A 52 -2.31 2.60 -7.78
N VAL A 53 -3.37 2.06 -8.40
CA VAL A 53 -3.90 0.71 -8.17
C VAL A 53 -2.89 -0.35 -8.57
N ASP A 54 -2.28 -0.24 -9.74
CA ASP A 54 -1.26 -1.18 -10.22
C ASP A 54 -0.05 -1.22 -9.29
N LYS A 55 0.38 -0.05 -8.82
CA LYS A 55 1.47 0.09 -7.84
C LYS A 55 1.13 -0.53 -6.49
N ALA A 56 -0.12 -0.42 -6.05
CA ALA A 56 -0.60 -1.04 -4.82
C ALA A 56 -0.59 -2.57 -4.91
N LEU A 57 -1.10 -3.12 -6.01
CA LEU A 57 -1.11 -4.57 -6.27
C LEU A 57 0.30 -5.14 -6.42
N SER A 58 1.20 -4.42 -7.10
CA SER A 58 2.62 -4.78 -7.22
C SER A 58 3.34 -4.85 -5.87
N ASN A 59 2.84 -4.15 -4.85
CA ASN A 59 3.37 -4.18 -3.48
C ASN A 59 2.59 -5.11 -2.54
N ASN A 60 1.73 -5.98 -3.07
CA ASN A 60 0.88 -6.91 -2.30
C ASN A 60 -0.05 -6.20 -1.29
N MET A 61 -0.54 -5.00 -1.62
CA MET A 61 -1.60 -4.36 -0.83
C MET A 61 -2.91 -5.13 -1.02
N THR A 62 -3.65 -5.37 0.07
CA THR A 62 -4.93 -6.10 -0.01
C THR A 62 -5.99 -5.27 -0.72
N ARG A 63 -6.91 -5.95 -1.42
CA ARG A 63 -8.04 -5.29 -2.10
C ARG A 63 -8.92 -4.47 -1.15
N ASP A 64 -9.13 -4.95 0.07
CA ASP A 64 -9.85 -4.20 1.12
C ASP A 64 -9.18 -2.85 1.45
N THR A 65 -7.85 -2.85 1.66
CA THR A 65 -7.12 -1.61 1.97
C THR A 65 -7.12 -0.65 0.78
N LEU A 66 -7.00 -1.19 -0.43
CA LEU A 66 -7.06 -0.43 -1.66
C LEU A 66 -8.44 0.22 -1.83
N ASN A 67 -9.52 -0.56 -1.73
CA ASN A 67 -10.89 -0.07 -1.87
C ASN A 67 -11.22 0.99 -0.81
N ARG A 68 -10.81 0.78 0.45
CA ARG A 68 -10.97 1.77 1.52
C ARG A 68 -10.24 3.08 1.23
N ALA A 69 -9.05 3.02 0.64
CA ALA A 69 -8.30 4.21 0.24
C ALA A 69 -9.00 4.98 -0.91
N ILE A 70 -9.58 4.26 -1.87
CA ILE A 70 -10.35 4.87 -2.97
C ILE A 70 -11.64 5.49 -2.44
N ALA A 71 -12.40 4.76 -1.63
CA ALA A 71 -13.64 5.24 -0.99
C ALA A 71 -13.41 6.54 -0.22
N ARG A 72 -12.35 6.58 0.61
CA ARG A 72 -11.94 7.79 1.34
C ARG A 72 -11.69 8.98 0.42
N GLY A 73 -11.15 8.74 -0.78
CA GLY A 73 -10.88 9.79 -1.76
C GLY A 73 -12.15 10.40 -2.36
N VAL A 74 -13.23 9.62 -2.49
CA VAL A 74 -14.52 10.07 -3.04
C VAL A 74 -15.56 10.45 -1.98
N GLY A 75 -15.18 10.47 -0.70
CA GLY A 75 -16.06 10.84 0.40
C GLY A 75 -16.92 9.70 0.96
N GLY A 76 -16.60 8.45 0.63
CA GLY A 76 -17.11 7.29 1.36
C GLY A 76 -16.19 6.97 2.53
N ASP A 77 -16.72 7.03 3.76
CA ASP A 77 -16.03 6.50 4.94
C ASP A 77 -15.95 4.97 4.93
#